data_AF-B1K1B1-F1
#
_entry.id   AF-B1K1B1-F1
#
_cell.length_a   1.000
_cell.length_b   1.000
_cell.length_c   1.000
_cell.angle_alpha   90.00
_cell.angle_beta   90.00
_cell.angle_gamma   90.00
#
_symmetry.space_group_name_H-M   'P 1'
#
loop_
_entity.id
_entity.type
_entity.pdbx_description
1 polymer ?
#
loop_
_entity_poly.entity_id
_entity_poly.type
_entity_poly.pdbx_seq_one_letter_code
_entity_poly.pdbx_strand_id
1 'polypeptide(L)'
;MNLKPIHNAGWRSRGIALFAGRFLVRPMACSDESFLGYRLRVAFANGLSNPGWLDCRDCSLPKAHGIARWCPHCLADAGCYWREDWYSGPAACLTHRCWLTSVCAACRRTLRWKQVRFAICTCGAPLREAAVDKFSAEVLKLIGEQITSSAASLSVGERWNLARFLGALSQFGLQGKPLKRASRRKENIEQLLVTAGASLIVDRSASFELLDRLRAPQADMNNVPLFSEVFPHLLTMLRKQLSKEEHRWMLNMLDAYISNSSRQGSAVLWERRSDARGTNTELRSRQKTRNSAVTNMLAQTGEIVPVRRTPAGRQKFAISADNLKRLRNTQRSLVPLKTAVRYAGMSTRRIQALAKAGLLASHETRIDTRSVDRFLNDITAVCARDGPAIEDPISLAEALRLYVPVEASAAFFNHLANGAMRLAVDRGKQPTLRNIFADRDDVISAAQIPVESDSPISIVEAARRLGVKQEVMYHLINIGLVKTRTAKLRRRAAQAVDVDELKKFAEQFQPLRTVASAIGISAREAPGWARQHGIEIVTGPSVDGGRQYWIRTQTTTGSSRSVGSEA
;
A
#
# COMPACT_ATOMS: atom_id res chain seq x y z
N MET A 1 -37.10 2.68 -7.92
CA MET A 1 -38.53 3.06 -7.83
C MET A 1 -39.18 2.40 -9.02
N ASN A 2 -39.77 1.20 -8.85
CA ASN A 2 -40.59 0.60 -9.89
C ASN A 2 -41.93 1.35 -9.93
N LEU A 3 -41.93 2.53 -10.54
CA LEU A 3 -43.14 3.04 -11.16
C LEU A 3 -43.41 2.11 -12.33
N LYS A 4 -44.09 0.98 -12.06
CA LYS A 4 -44.87 0.33 -13.12
C LYS A 4 -45.65 1.46 -13.79
N PRO A 5 -45.62 1.63 -15.13
CA PRO A 5 -46.46 2.62 -15.78
C PRO A 5 -47.89 2.38 -15.30
N ILE A 6 -48.37 3.27 -14.43
CA ILE A 6 -49.67 3.13 -13.81
C ILE A 6 -50.67 3.55 -14.88
N HIS A 7 -51.39 2.55 -15.38
CA HIS A 7 -52.60 2.63 -16.19
C HIS A 7 -52.47 3.17 -17.64
N ASN A 8 -52.94 2.31 -18.55
CA ASN A 8 -53.50 2.62 -19.86
C ASN A 8 -52.53 2.86 -21.04
N ALA A 9 -51.92 1.77 -21.53
CA ALA A 9 -51.76 1.61 -22.98
C ALA A 9 -53.13 1.54 -23.70
N GLY A 10 -54.18 1.13 -22.99
CA GLY A 10 -55.54 0.97 -23.52
C GLY A 10 -56.22 2.25 -24.03
N TRP A 11 -55.90 3.44 -23.49
CA TRP A 11 -56.54 4.67 -23.99
C TRP A 11 -55.96 5.07 -25.37
N ARG A 12 -54.65 4.89 -25.56
CA ARG A 12 -53.97 5.19 -26.83
C ARG A 12 -54.49 4.32 -27.97
N SER A 13 -54.80 3.05 -27.70
CA SER A 13 -55.44 2.13 -28.64
C SER A 13 -56.95 2.36 -28.78
N ARG A 14 -57.64 2.78 -27.70
CA ARG A 14 -59.07 3.13 -27.74
C ARG A 14 -59.37 4.36 -28.59
N GLY A 15 -58.42 5.29 -28.74
CA GLY A 15 -58.51 6.47 -29.61
C GLY A 15 -59.92 7.09 -29.69
N ILE A 16 -60.64 6.74 -30.76
CA ILE A 16 -61.99 7.18 -31.12
C ILE A 16 -63.05 6.91 -30.03
N ALA A 17 -62.92 5.86 -29.21
CA ALA A 17 -63.92 5.48 -28.20
C ALA A 17 -63.86 6.33 -26.91
N LEU A 18 -62.79 7.10 -26.66
CA LEU A 18 -62.60 7.85 -25.41
C LEU A 18 -63.60 8.98 -25.17
N PHE A 19 -64.13 9.55 -26.26
CA PHE A 19 -65.10 10.64 -26.25
C PHE A 19 -66.31 10.30 -27.13
N ALA A 20 -66.70 9.02 -27.14
CA ALA A 20 -67.82 8.53 -27.92
C ALA A 20 -69.12 9.33 -27.62
N GLY A 21 -69.91 9.59 -28.66
CA GLY A 21 -71.13 10.40 -28.57
C GLY A 21 -70.95 11.91 -28.79
N ARG A 22 -69.75 12.39 -29.14
CA ARG A 22 -69.51 13.79 -29.55
C ARG A 22 -68.84 13.87 -30.93
N PHE A 23 -69.34 14.75 -31.80
CA PHE A 23 -68.77 15.01 -33.13
C PHE A 23 -67.53 15.90 -32.98
N LEU A 24 -66.34 15.31 -33.06
CA LEU A 24 -65.06 15.96 -32.76
C LEU A 24 -63.99 15.57 -33.77
N VAL A 25 -63.14 16.52 -34.15
CA VAL A 25 -61.84 16.25 -34.78
C VAL A 25 -60.93 15.60 -33.74
N ARG A 26 -60.51 14.36 -34.00
CA ARG A 26 -59.68 13.58 -33.08
C ARG A 26 -58.32 13.33 -33.73
N PRO A 27 -57.27 14.08 -33.35
CA PRO A 27 -55.94 13.81 -33.85
C PRO A 27 -55.50 12.40 -33.45
N MET A 28 -54.63 11.79 -34.25
CA MET A 28 -54.02 10.51 -33.90
C MET A 28 -53.16 10.66 -32.64
N ALA A 29 -53.37 9.77 -31.67
CA ALA A 29 -52.59 9.75 -30.44
C ALA A 29 -51.15 9.29 -30.73
N CYS A 30 -50.16 9.94 -30.10
CA CYS A 30 -48.76 9.51 -30.23
C CYS A 30 -48.45 8.42 -29.18
N SER A 31 -47.46 7.57 -29.48
CA SER A 31 -47.11 6.41 -28.65
C SER A 31 -46.65 6.79 -27.24
N ASP A 32 -45.98 7.92 -27.07
CA ASP A 32 -45.46 8.47 -25.81
C ASP A 32 -46.20 9.74 -25.35
N GLU A 33 -47.34 10.07 -25.95
CA GLU A 33 -48.14 11.24 -25.55
C GLU A 33 -48.88 10.99 -24.23
N SER A 34 -48.92 11.98 -23.35
CA SER A 34 -49.71 11.93 -22.10
C SER A 34 -51.21 12.04 -22.36
N PHE A 35 -52.03 11.38 -21.55
CA PHE A 35 -53.49 11.50 -21.67
C PHE A 35 -53.98 12.95 -21.50
N LEU A 36 -53.43 13.68 -20.53
CA LEU A 36 -53.75 15.09 -20.30
C LEU A 36 -53.34 15.96 -21.49
N GLY A 37 -52.19 15.65 -22.10
CA GLY A 37 -51.73 16.22 -23.36
C GLY A 37 -52.68 15.99 -24.52
N TYR A 38 -53.10 14.74 -24.70
CA TYR A 38 -54.04 14.36 -25.75
C TYR A 38 -55.36 15.12 -25.63
N ARG A 39 -55.89 15.27 -24.40
CA ARG A 39 -57.07 16.11 -24.15
C ARG A 39 -56.88 17.56 -24.59
N LEU A 40 -55.71 18.14 -24.34
CA LEU A 40 -55.39 19.49 -24.80
C LEU A 40 -55.32 19.57 -26.33
N ARG A 41 -54.73 18.57 -26.99
CA ARG A 41 -54.69 18.49 -28.47
C ARG A 41 -56.06 18.32 -29.09
N VAL A 42 -56.92 17.47 -28.52
CA VAL A 42 -58.32 17.31 -28.97
C VAL A 42 -59.07 18.62 -28.82
N ALA A 43 -58.95 19.30 -27.68
CA ALA A 43 -59.59 20.61 -27.49
C ALA A 43 -59.11 21.62 -28.55
N PHE A 44 -57.78 21.72 -28.73
CA PHE A 44 -57.16 22.62 -29.69
C PHE A 44 -57.59 22.33 -31.14
N ALA A 45 -57.63 21.06 -31.55
CA ALA A 45 -58.06 20.65 -32.89
C ALA A 45 -59.54 20.97 -33.19
N ASN A 46 -60.35 21.23 -32.16
CA ASN A 46 -61.74 21.65 -32.29
C ASN A 46 -61.95 23.14 -31.98
N GLY A 47 -60.88 23.95 -31.99
CA GLY A 47 -60.95 25.39 -31.76
C GLY A 47 -61.23 25.80 -30.31
N LEU A 48 -61.11 24.88 -29.35
CA LEU A 48 -61.40 25.12 -27.94
C LEU A 48 -60.12 25.13 -27.12
N SER A 49 -59.94 26.16 -26.30
CA SER A 49 -58.73 26.31 -25.49
C SER A 49 -58.74 25.43 -24.23
N ASN A 50 -59.90 25.27 -23.58
CA ASN A 50 -60.07 24.55 -22.32
C ASN A 50 -60.60 23.13 -22.56
N PRO A 51 -59.91 22.06 -22.13
CA PRO A 51 -60.40 20.68 -22.27
C PRO A 51 -61.41 20.26 -21.19
N GLY A 52 -61.86 21.18 -20.33
CA GLY A 52 -62.76 20.88 -19.20
C GLY A 52 -64.11 20.27 -19.59
N TRP A 53 -64.58 20.54 -20.81
CA TRP A 53 -65.81 19.95 -21.36
C TRP A 53 -65.65 18.51 -21.85
N LEU A 54 -64.41 18.03 -22.01
CA LEU A 54 -64.12 16.64 -22.38
C LEU A 54 -64.31 15.75 -21.13
N ASP A 55 -65.55 15.38 -20.87
CA ASP A 55 -65.89 14.42 -19.82
C ASP A 55 -65.46 13.02 -20.23
N CYS A 56 -64.62 12.39 -19.41
CA CYS A 56 -64.32 10.97 -19.56
C CYS A 56 -64.88 10.21 -18.35
N ARG A 57 -65.80 9.28 -18.61
CA ARG A 57 -66.47 8.48 -17.57
C ARG A 57 -65.55 7.41 -16.93
N ASP A 58 -64.33 7.28 -17.44
CA ASP A 58 -63.37 6.27 -17.00
C ASP A 58 -62.54 6.76 -15.80
N CYS A 59 -62.85 6.25 -14.62
CA CYS A 59 -62.17 6.57 -13.37
C CYS A 59 -60.68 6.15 -13.34
N SER A 60 -60.22 5.30 -14.28
CA SER A 60 -58.83 4.85 -14.35
C SER A 60 -57.88 5.87 -15.01
N LEU A 61 -58.41 6.93 -15.63
CA LEU A 61 -57.61 7.91 -16.36
C LEU A 61 -57.06 9.01 -15.45
N PRO A 62 -55.86 9.56 -15.76
CA PRO A 62 -55.28 10.67 -15.01
C PRO A 62 -56.21 11.88 -14.92
N LYS A 63 -56.49 12.33 -13.68
CA LYS A 63 -57.23 13.56 -13.42
C LYS A 63 -56.32 14.78 -13.62
N ALA A 64 -56.90 15.93 -13.96
CA ALA A 64 -56.17 17.19 -14.18
C ALA A 64 -55.72 17.88 -12.88
N HIS A 65 -54.98 17.15 -12.04
CA HIS A 65 -54.37 17.65 -10.81
C HIS A 65 -52.84 17.66 -10.94
N GLY A 66 -52.20 18.57 -10.21
CA GLY A 66 -50.74 18.68 -10.19
C GLY A 66 -50.18 19.78 -11.09
N ILE A 67 -48.85 19.85 -11.11
CA ILE A 67 -48.06 20.81 -11.86
C ILE A 67 -47.88 20.28 -13.29
N ALA A 68 -48.07 21.15 -14.28
CA ALA A 68 -47.78 20.87 -15.67
C ALA A 68 -46.36 21.33 -15.97
N ARG A 69 -45.51 20.39 -16.40
CA ARG A 69 -44.13 20.66 -16.83
C ARG A 69 -44.05 20.51 -18.34
N TRP A 70 -43.22 21.31 -18.99
CA TRP A 70 -43.05 21.22 -20.44
C TRP A 70 -41.64 21.59 -20.88
N CYS A 71 -41.31 21.17 -22.10
CA CYS A 71 -40.14 21.62 -22.84
C CYS A 71 -40.58 22.64 -23.90
N PRO A 72 -40.14 23.90 -23.83
CA PRO A 72 -40.46 24.94 -24.80
C PRO A 72 -40.01 24.58 -26.22
N HIS A 73 -38.87 23.93 -26.36
CA HIS A 73 -38.35 23.47 -27.66
C HIS A 73 -39.26 22.38 -28.27
N CYS A 74 -39.66 21.36 -27.51
CA CYS A 74 -40.62 20.36 -28.02
C CYS A 74 -41.98 20.95 -28.38
N LEU A 75 -42.42 22.03 -27.72
CA LEU A 75 -43.65 22.72 -28.06
C LEU A 75 -43.50 23.70 -29.25
N ALA A 76 -42.27 24.00 -29.67
CA ALA A 76 -41.99 24.76 -30.88
C ALA A 76 -42.02 23.87 -32.14
N ASP A 77 -41.80 22.57 -32.00
CA ASP A 77 -41.78 21.61 -33.11
C ASP A 77 -43.13 21.51 -33.83
N ALA A 78 -43.08 21.27 -35.15
CA ALA A 78 -44.26 20.97 -35.94
C ALA A 78 -44.90 19.66 -35.45
N GLY A 79 -46.21 19.68 -35.16
CA GLY A 79 -46.92 18.52 -34.60
C GLY A 79 -46.63 18.26 -33.12
N CYS A 80 -46.24 19.28 -32.35
CA CYS A 80 -45.96 19.16 -30.93
C CYS A 80 -47.10 18.52 -30.12
N TYR A 81 -46.72 17.82 -29.05
CA TYR A 81 -47.63 17.21 -28.09
C TYR A 81 -46.95 17.13 -26.72
N TRP A 82 -47.76 16.88 -25.69
CA TRP A 82 -47.26 16.77 -24.33
C TRP A 82 -46.94 15.32 -24.01
N ARG A 83 -45.66 15.02 -23.82
CA ARG A 83 -45.16 13.66 -23.56
C ARG A 83 -45.55 13.15 -22.17
N GLU A 84 -45.75 11.84 -22.06
CA GLU A 84 -46.05 11.14 -20.80
C GLU A 84 -44.96 11.35 -19.75
N ASP A 85 -43.70 11.34 -20.18
CA ASP A 85 -42.53 11.56 -19.32
C ASP A 85 -42.54 12.92 -18.63
N TRP A 86 -43.20 13.95 -19.19
CA TRP A 86 -43.29 15.26 -18.55
C TRP A 86 -44.25 15.24 -17.35
N TYR A 87 -45.22 14.32 -17.37
CA TYR A 87 -46.22 14.14 -16.32
C TYR A 87 -45.74 13.15 -15.25
N SER A 88 -45.34 11.95 -15.67
CA SER A 88 -45.02 10.83 -14.77
C SER A 88 -43.52 10.54 -14.63
N GLY A 89 -42.70 11.09 -15.54
CA GLY A 89 -41.26 10.86 -15.62
C GLY A 89 -40.40 11.96 -14.97
N PRO A 90 -39.10 11.98 -15.28
CA PRO A 90 -38.16 12.96 -14.73
C PRO A 90 -38.51 14.38 -15.19
N ALA A 91 -38.17 15.39 -14.38
CA ALA A 91 -38.40 16.80 -14.71
C ALA A 91 -37.43 17.33 -15.79
N ALA A 92 -37.16 16.54 -16.83
CA ALA A 92 -36.10 16.74 -17.80
C ALA A 92 -36.54 16.32 -19.21
N CYS A 93 -36.07 17.05 -20.22
CA CYS A 93 -36.23 16.70 -21.63
C CYS A 93 -34.91 16.11 -22.15
N LEU A 94 -34.88 14.80 -22.41
CA LEU A 94 -33.67 14.13 -22.91
C LEU A 94 -33.37 14.46 -24.38
N THR A 95 -34.40 14.75 -25.18
CA THR A 95 -34.27 15.15 -26.60
C THR A 95 -33.54 16.48 -26.74
N HIS A 96 -34.00 17.50 -26.00
CA HIS A 96 -33.45 18.87 -26.06
C HIS A 96 -32.40 19.16 -24.99
N ARG A 97 -32.10 18.19 -24.13
CA ARG A 97 -31.05 18.24 -23.09
C ARG A 97 -31.20 19.44 -22.14
N CYS A 98 -32.43 19.66 -21.68
CA CYS A 98 -32.79 20.77 -20.79
C CYS A 98 -33.76 20.33 -19.69
N TRP A 99 -33.81 21.09 -18.60
CA TRP A 99 -34.79 20.89 -17.54
C TRP A 99 -36.17 21.37 -17.97
N LEU A 100 -37.21 20.63 -17.58
CA LEU A 100 -38.59 21.04 -17.89
C LEU A 100 -38.96 22.23 -17.00
N THR A 101 -39.55 23.26 -17.62
CA THR A 101 -40.09 24.39 -16.86
C THR A 101 -41.51 24.09 -16.40
N SER A 102 -41.91 24.75 -15.32
CA SER A 102 -43.29 24.73 -14.81
C SER A 102 -43.83 26.14 -14.56
N VAL A 103 -43.05 27.19 -14.83
CA VAL A 103 -43.41 28.58 -14.53
C VAL A 103 -43.54 29.35 -15.84
N CYS A 104 -44.65 30.05 -16.00
CA CYS A 104 -44.86 30.90 -17.18
C CYS A 104 -43.94 32.12 -17.13
N ALA A 105 -43.23 32.43 -18.23
CA ALA A 105 -42.32 33.57 -18.31
C ALA A 105 -43.03 34.93 -18.14
N ALA A 106 -44.27 35.05 -18.62
CA ALA A 106 -45.04 36.29 -18.52
C ALA A 106 -45.69 36.48 -17.14
N CYS A 107 -46.56 35.56 -16.72
CA CYS A 107 -47.31 35.74 -15.47
C CYS A 107 -46.59 35.22 -14.20
N ARG A 108 -45.43 34.56 -14.34
CA ARG A 108 -44.63 33.97 -13.26
C ARG A 108 -45.37 32.98 -12.35
N ARG A 109 -46.55 32.52 -12.74
CA ARG A 109 -47.32 31.51 -12.00
C ARG A 109 -46.86 30.11 -12.37
N THR A 110 -46.78 29.22 -11.38
CA THR A 110 -46.60 27.78 -11.62
C THR A 110 -47.82 27.22 -12.34
N LEU A 111 -47.59 26.70 -13.53
CA LEU A 111 -48.60 26.16 -14.41
C LEU A 111 -49.11 24.83 -13.86
N ARG A 112 -50.43 24.75 -13.66
CA ARG A 112 -51.13 23.51 -13.33
C ARG A 112 -51.91 23.03 -14.54
N TRP A 113 -52.23 21.74 -14.62
CA TRP A 113 -52.98 21.19 -15.76
C TRP A 113 -54.32 21.91 -16.05
N LYS A 114 -54.99 22.45 -15.03
CA LYS A 114 -56.21 23.27 -15.20
C LYS A 114 -55.97 24.61 -15.92
N GLN A 115 -54.74 25.12 -15.89
CA GLN A 115 -54.32 26.42 -16.42
C GLN A 115 -53.59 26.32 -17.78
N VAL A 116 -53.35 25.11 -18.28
CA VAL A 116 -52.72 24.89 -19.59
C VAL A 116 -53.78 25.00 -20.69
N ARG A 117 -53.43 25.63 -21.81
CA ARG A 117 -54.26 25.72 -23.02
C ARG A 117 -53.41 25.30 -24.23
N PHE A 118 -53.13 23.99 -24.30
CA PHE A 118 -52.24 23.34 -25.26
C PHE A 118 -50.83 23.95 -25.40
N ALA A 119 -50.65 25.02 -26.18
CA ALA A 119 -49.38 25.70 -26.41
C ALA A 119 -49.29 27.09 -25.73
N ILE A 120 -50.36 27.54 -25.06
CA ILE A 120 -50.41 28.83 -24.37
C ILE A 120 -50.78 28.67 -22.89
N CYS A 121 -50.38 29.64 -22.08
CA CYS A 121 -50.85 29.79 -20.71
C CYS A 121 -52.25 30.42 -20.69
N THR A 122 -53.00 30.25 -19.60
CA THR A 122 -54.24 31.03 -19.36
C THR A 122 -54.07 32.55 -19.39
N CYS A 123 -52.84 33.07 -19.23
CA CYS A 123 -52.56 34.50 -19.38
C CYS A 123 -52.36 34.95 -20.85
N GLY A 124 -52.49 34.03 -21.82
CA GLY A 124 -52.28 34.30 -23.25
C GLY A 124 -50.83 34.12 -23.72
N ALA A 125 -49.86 34.07 -22.80
CA ALA A 125 -48.45 33.94 -23.18
C ALA A 125 -48.13 32.57 -23.80
N PRO A 126 -47.34 32.52 -24.88
CA PRO A 126 -46.91 31.29 -25.54
C PRO A 126 -45.90 30.52 -24.67
N LEU A 127 -46.11 29.21 -24.54
CA LEU A 127 -45.27 28.35 -23.69
C LEU A 127 -43.92 28.01 -24.34
N ARG A 128 -43.82 28.10 -25.67
CA ARG A 128 -42.60 27.86 -26.46
C ARG A 128 -41.50 28.92 -26.25
N GLU A 129 -41.87 30.09 -25.73
CA GLU A 129 -40.95 31.22 -25.49
C GLU A 129 -40.37 31.23 -24.07
N ALA A 130 -40.71 30.23 -23.25
CA ALA A 130 -40.15 30.13 -21.90
C ALA A 130 -38.65 29.77 -21.96
N ALA A 131 -37.85 30.43 -21.12
CA ALA A 131 -36.45 30.07 -20.93
C ALA A 131 -36.32 28.70 -20.24
N VAL A 132 -35.26 27.96 -20.59
CA VAL A 132 -34.92 26.68 -19.98
C VAL A 132 -33.50 26.64 -19.48
N ASP A 133 -33.31 25.95 -18.36
CA ASP A 133 -31.98 25.59 -17.88
C ASP A 133 -31.46 24.40 -18.69
N LYS A 134 -30.28 24.55 -19.31
CA LYS A 134 -29.60 23.45 -20.00
C LYS A 134 -29.00 22.47 -18.98
N PHE A 135 -28.80 21.22 -19.40
CA PHE A 135 -28.06 20.26 -18.58
C PHE A 135 -26.61 20.70 -18.38
N SER A 136 -26.07 20.45 -17.18
CA SER A 136 -24.65 20.61 -16.92
C SER A 136 -23.83 19.56 -17.69
N ALA A 137 -22.51 19.76 -17.79
CA ALA A 137 -21.62 18.81 -18.46
C ALA A 137 -21.68 17.41 -17.83
N GLU A 138 -21.85 17.31 -16.51
CA GLU A 138 -21.95 16.05 -15.77
C GLU A 138 -23.26 15.32 -16.10
N VAL A 139 -24.37 16.06 -16.16
CA VAL A 139 -25.68 15.48 -16.53
C VAL A 139 -25.69 15.02 -17.99
N LEU A 140 -25.02 15.76 -18.88
CA LEU A 140 -24.85 15.34 -20.27
C LEU A 140 -24.09 14.01 -20.38
N LYS A 141 -23.06 13.79 -19.55
CA LYS A 141 -22.34 12.50 -19.50
C LYS A 141 -23.25 11.33 -19.08
N LEU A 142 -24.26 11.56 -18.24
CA LEU A 142 -25.23 10.50 -17.88
C LEU A 142 -26.08 10.02 -19.05
N ILE A 143 -26.22 10.84 -20.09
CA ILE A 143 -27.07 10.54 -21.25
C ILE A 143 -26.21 10.08 -22.44
N GLY A 144 -25.00 10.61 -22.57
CA GLY A 144 -24.07 10.26 -23.65
C GLY A 144 -23.52 8.83 -23.57
N GLU A 145 -23.01 8.34 -24.70
CA GLU A 145 -22.39 7.01 -24.84
C GLU A 145 -20.95 6.96 -24.30
N GLN A 146 -20.32 8.12 -24.11
CA GLN A 146 -18.91 8.26 -23.71
C GLN A 146 -18.66 8.16 -22.20
N ILE A 147 -19.43 7.35 -21.46
CA ILE A 147 -19.06 7.04 -20.08
C ILE A 147 -17.91 6.02 -20.12
N THR A 148 -16.72 6.43 -19.69
CA THR A 148 -15.55 5.56 -19.55
C THR A 148 -15.56 4.70 -18.27
N SER A 149 -16.61 4.82 -17.46
CA SER A 149 -16.78 4.15 -16.16
C SER A 149 -17.62 2.86 -16.25
N SER A 150 -17.61 2.04 -15.19
CA SER A 150 -18.46 0.86 -15.03
C SER A 150 -19.98 1.15 -15.09
N ALA A 151 -20.37 2.43 -15.04
CA ALA A 151 -21.74 2.89 -15.23
C ALA A 151 -22.20 2.84 -16.70
N ALA A 152 -21.32 2.61 -17.67
CA ALA A 152 -21.66 2.50 -19.08
C ALA A 152 -22.60 1.32 -19.40
N SER A 153 -22.57 0.26 -18.58
CA SER A 153 -23.47 -0.89 -18.73
C SER A 153 -24.92 -0.61 -18.31
N LEU A 154 -25.19 0.56 -17.72
CA LEU A 154 -26.53 0.96 -17.27
C LEU A 154 -27.23 1.75 -18.37
N SER A 155 -28.53 1.50 -18.54
CA SER A 155 -29.38 2.31 -19.42
C SER A 155 -29.41 3.77 -18.98
N VAL A 156 -29.79 4.69 -19.87
CA VAL A 156 -29.90 6.13 -19.53
C VAL A 156 -30.86 6.34 -18.34
N GLY A 157 -31.98 5.61 -18.31
CA GLY A 157 -32.94 5.68 -17.21
C GLY A 157 -32.36 5.19 -15.87
N GLU A 158 -31.54 4.14 -15.89
CA GLU A 158 -30.87 3.63 -14.70
C GLU A 158 -29.77 4.58 -14.19
N ARG A 159 -28.98 5.15 -15.11
CA ARG A 159 -28.00 6.18 -14.78
C ARG A 159 -28.66 7.40 -14.13
N TRP A 160 -29.81 7.81 -14.67
CA TRP A 160 -30.60 8.92 -14.12
C TRP A 160 -31.14 8.63 -12.71
N ASN A 161 -31.71 7.43 -12.50
CA ASN A 161 -32.23 7.02 -11.20
C ASN A 161 -31.14 6.88 -10.15
N LEU A 162 -29.99 6.33 -10.53
CA LEU A 162 -28.81 6.22 -9.69
C LEU A 162 -28.29 7.60 -9.29
N ALA A 163 -28.22 8.55 -10.23
CA ALA A 163 -27.80 9.92 -9.95
C ALA A 163 -28.76 10.57 -8.95
N ARG A 164 -30.07 10.50 -9.22
CA ARG A 164 -31.10 11.01 -8.31
C ARG A 164 -30.98 10.41 -6.90
N PHE A 165 -30.66 9.12 -6.79
CA PHE A 165 -30.45 8.44 -5.51
C PHE A 165 -29.18 8.93 -4.78
N LEU A 166 -28.04 9.00 -5.49
CA LEU A 166 -26.76 9.46 -4.93
C LEU A 166 -26.84 10.93 -4.51
N GLY A 167 -27.47 11.79 -5.31
CA GLY A 167 -27.73 13.17 -4.94
C GLY A 167 -28.61 13.27 -3.69
N ALA A 168 -29.62 12.41 -3.57
CA ALA A 168 -30.47 12.39 -2.38
C ALA A 168 -29.71 11.93 -1.13
N LEU A 169 -28.80 10.96 -1.28
CA LEU A 169 -27.88 10.58 -0.21
C LEU A 169 -26.95 11.74 0.17
N SER A 170 -26.40 12.45 -0.80
CA SER A 170 -25.52 13.60 -0.55
C SER A 170 -26.25 14.75 0.15
N GLN A 171 -27.51 15.00 -0.17
CA GLN A 171 -28.24 16.13 0.38
C GLN A 171 -28.92 15.83 1.73
N PHE A 172 -29.37 14.60 1.95
CA PHE A 172 -30.18 14.25 3.13
C PHE A 172 -29.53 13.22 4.04
N GLY A 173 -28.40 12.64 3.65
CA GLY A 173 -27.69 11.62 4.41
C GLY A 173 -28.42 10.28 4.48
N LEU A 174 -27.98 9.43 5.42
CA LEU A 174 -28.58 8.11 5.69
C LEU A 174 -29.82 8.18 6.59
N GLN A 175 -30.10 9.33 7.20
CA GLN A 175 -31.17 9.48 8.19
C GLN A 175 -32.53 9.75 7.55
N GLY A 176 -33.49 8.84 7.78
CA GLY A 176 -34.87 8.94 7.32
C GLY A 176 -35.12 8.35 5.94
N LYS A 177 -36.07 8.93 5.19
CA LYS A 177 -36.37 8.56 3.79
C LYS A 177 -35.94 9.71 2.86
N PRO A 178 -34.68 9.77 2.40
CA PRO A 178 -34.15 10.88 1.58
C PRO A 178 -35.06 11.26 0.42
N LEU A 179 -35.54 10.28 -0.34
CA LEU A 179 -36.45 10.53 -1.47
C LEU A 179 -37.83 11.07 -1.06
N LYS A 180 -38.33 10.74 0.14
CA LYS A 180 -39.61 11.29 0.67
C LYS A 180 -39.44 12.72 1.20
N ARG A 181 -38.23 13.09 1.63
CA ARG A 181 -37.88 14.47 2.03
C ARG A 181 -37.66 15.34 0.79
N ALA A 182 -37.00 14.80 -0.23
CA ALA A 182 -36.90 15.39 -1.55
C ALA A 182 -38.27 15.73 -2.13
N SER A 183 -39.23 14.81 -2.11
CA SER A 183 -40.56 15.02 -2.69
C SER A 183 -41.43 16.08 -1.98
N ARG A 184 -40.98 16.69 -0.87
CA ARG A 184 -41.78 17.64 -0.06
C ARG A 184 -41.44 19.12 -0.30
N ARG A 185 -40.33 19.47 -0.96
CA ARG A 185 -40.04 20.89 -1.25
C ARG A 185 -40.65 21.30 -2.59
N LYS A 186 -40.89 22.62 -2.76
CA LYS A 186 -41.61 23.21 -3.89
C LYS A 186 -40.72 23.56 -5.09
N GLU A 187 -39.40 23.56 -4.91
CA GLU A 187 -38.39 23.94 -5.92
C GLU A 187 -37.95 22.73 -6.77
N ASN A 188 -37.18 22.99 -7.85
CA ASN A 188 -36.59 22.01 -8.78
C ASN A 188 -35.57 21.07 -8.09
N ILE A 189 -36.02 20.30 -7.10
CA ILE A 189 -35.19 19.36 -6.34
C ILE A 189 -34.63 18.28 -7.26
N GLU A 190 -35.39 17.84 -8.27
CA GLU A 190 -34.90 16.87 -9.25
C GLU A 190 -33.64 17.35 -9.95
N GLN A 191 -33.59 18.62 -10.38
CA GLN A 191 -32.40 19.22 -10.99
C GLN A 191 -31.22 19.21 -10.03
N LEU A 192 -31.42 19.64 -8.79
CA LEU A 192 -30.37 19.66 -7.76
C LEU A 192 -29.83 18.26 -7.47
N LEU A 193 -30.72 17.28 -7.26
CA LEU A 193 -30.35 15.91 -6.92
C LEU A 193 -29.63 15.21 -8.06
N VAL A 194 -30.17 15.28 -9.28
CA VAL A 194 -29.56 14.61 -10.42
C VAL A 194 -28.23 15.25 -10.77
N THR A 195 -28.11 16.58 -10.71
CA THR A 195 -26.83 17.27 -10.97
C THR A 195 -25.76 16.86 -9.96
N ALA A 196 -26.06 16.90 -8.65
CA ALA A 196 -25.14 16.45 -7.62
C ALA A 196 -24.78 14.96 -7.76
N GLY A 197 -25.77 14.12 -8.08
CA GLY A 197 -25.58 12.70 -8.33
C GLY A 197 -24.75 12.38 -9.56
N ALA A 198 -24.88 13.17 -10.62
CA ALA A 198 -24.16 13.00 -11.87
C ALA A 198 -22.65 13.11 -11.63
N SER A 199 -22.22 14.13 -10.87
CA SER A 199 -20.84 14.31 -10.46
C SER A 199 -20.30 13.08 -9.71
N LEU A 200 -21.10 12.48 -8.82
CA LEU A 200 -20.71 11.32 -8.02
C LEU A 200 -20.59 10.01 -8.82
N ILE A 201 -21.32 9.89 -9.94
CA ILE A 201 -21.20 8.73 -10.84
C ILE A 201 -19.95 8.85 -11.71
N VAL A 202 -19.65 10.07 -12.17
CA VAL A 202 -18.53 10.35 -13.05
C VAL A 202 -17.20 10.33 -12.28
N ASP A 203 -17.18 10.94 -11.09
CA ASP A 203 -15.99 11.03 -10.26
C ASP A 203 -16.04 10.06 -9.07
N ARG A 204 -15.18 9.06 -9.14
CA ARG A 204 -15.03 8.05 -8.09
C ARG A 204 -14.48 8.65 -6.80
N SER A 205 -13.61 9.65 -6.86
CA SER A 205 -13.06 10.28 -5.66
C SER A 205 -14.15 11.03 -4.87
N ALA A 206 -14.97 11.84 -5.56
CA ALA A 206 -16.14 12.48 -4.97
C ALA A 206 -17.13 11.48 -4.35
N SER A 207 -17.28 10.30 -4.97
CA SER A 207 -18.11 9.21 -4.43
C SER A 207 -17.56 8.66 -3.10
N PHE A 208 -16.24 8.58 -2.96
CA PHE A 208 -15.58 8.13 -1.74
C PHE A 208 -15.65 9.19 -0.63
N GLU A 209 -15.45 10.46 -0.97
CA GLU A 209 -15.63 11.57 -0.01
C GLU A 209 -17.07 11.65 0.51
N LEU A 210 -18.07 11.39 -0.35
CA LEU A 210 -19.44 11.26 0.10
C LEU A 210 -19.58 10.12 1.11
N LEU A 211 -19.03 8.94 0.82
CA LEU A 211 -19.10 7.81 1.76
C LEU A 211 -18.38 8.12 3.06
N ASP A 212 -17.22 8.79 3.04
CA ASP A 212 -16.53 9.20 4.26
C ASP A 212 -17.37 10.15 5.11
N ARG A 213 -18.05 11.13 4.50
CA ARG A 213 -19.00 12.02 5.21
C ARG A 213 -20.22 11.29 5.78
N LEU A 214 -20.62 10.17 5.16
CA LEU A 214 -21.78 9.39 5.61
C LEU A 214 -21.43 8.37 6.71
N ARG A 215 -20.15 8.21 7.07
CA ARG A 215 -19.76 7.28 8.13
C ARG A 215 -20.35 7.71 9.47
N ALA A 216 -21.02 6.78 10.15
CA ALA A 216 -21.44 7.00 11.52
C ALA A 216 -20.20 7.16 12.44
N PRO A 217 -20.27 8.05 13.45
CA PRO A 217 -19.23 8.19 14.45
C PRO A 217 -18.91 6.85 15.11
N GLN A 218 -17.61 6.56 15.30
CA GLN A 218 -17.16 5.33 15.94
C GLN A 218 -17.04 5.54 17.45
N ALA A 219 -17.57 4.57 18.22
CA ALA A 219 -17.49 4.60 19.68
C ALA A 219 -16.13 4.13 20.22
N ASP A 220 -15.40 3.31 19.46
CA ASP A 220 -14.09 2.77 19.85
C ASP A 220 -13.14 2.81 18.63
N MET A 221 -12.06 3.58 18.74
CA MET A 221 -11.05 3.74 17.69
C MET A 221 -10.24 2.46 17.43
N ASN A 222 -10.18 1.55 18.41
CA ASN A 222 -9.38 0.33 18.33
C ASN A 222 -10.18 -0.89 17.84
N ASN A 223 -11.46 -0.71 17.51
CA ASN A 223 -12.35 -1.78 17.08
C ASN A 223 -12.80 -1.58 15.63
N VAL A 224 -12.55 -2.57 14.77
CA VAL A 224 -13.02 -2.49 13.39
C VAL A 224 -14.54 -2.63 13.31
N PRO A 225 -15.27 -1.63 12.80
CA PRO A 225 -16.71 -1.68 12.73
C PRO A 225 -17.19 -2.55 11.56
N LEU A 226 -18.41 -3.09 11.70
CA LEU A 226 -19.12 -3.70 10.58
C LEU A 226 -19.61 -2.60 9.64
N PHE A 227 -19.76 -2.93 8.37
CA PHE A 227 -20.37 -2.02 7.42
C PHE A 227 -21.76 -1.54 7.85
N SER A 228 -22.57 -2.40 8.48
CA SER A 228 -23.89 -2.01 8.98
C SER A 228 -23.84 -1.00 10.14
N GLU A 229 -22.72 -0.96 10.87
CA GLU A 229 -22.48 0.00 11.95
C GLU A 229 -22.00 1.34 11.37
N VAL A 230 -21.14 1.31 10.36
CA VAL A 230 -20.64 2.51 9.67
C VAL A 230 -21.72 3.15 8.79
N PHE A 231 -22.50 2.35 8.08
CA PHE A 231 -23.54 2.78 7.14
C PHE A 231 -24.90 2.14 7.47
N PRO A 232 -25.55 2.60 8.55
CA PRO A 232 -26.87 2.08 8.93
C PRO A 232 -27.86 2.23 7.79
N HIS A 233 -28.68 1.20 7.57
CA HIS A 233 -29.78 1.16 6.58
C HIS A 233 -29.39 1.26 5.09
N LEU A 234 -28.14 1.58 4.74
CA LEU A 234 -27.73 1.77 3.35
C LEU A 234 -28.06 0.56 2.47
N LEU A 235 -27.68 -0.65 2.88
CA LEU A 235 -27.98 -1.88 2.13
C LEU A 235 -29.47 -2.17 2.00
N THR A 236 -30.27 -1.73 2.96
CA THR A 236 -31.73 -1.85 2.88
C THR A 236 -32.30 -0.82 1.91
N MET A 237 -31.74 0.39 1.85
CA MET A 237 -32.12 1.40 0.87
C MET A 237 -31.77 0.98 -0.56
N LEU A 238 -30.53 0.50 -0.78
CA LEU A 238 -30.08 0.02 -2.08
C LEU A 238 -31.03 -1.06 -2.62
N ARG A 239 -31.34 -2.08 -1.81
CA ARG A 239 -32.25 -3.18 -2.18
C ARG A 239 -33.69 -2.72 -2.48
N LYS A 240 -34.19 -1.69 -1.80
CA LYS A 240 -35.59 -1.22 -1.96
C LYS A 240 -35.77 -0.21 -3.08
N GLN A 241 -34.74 0.57 -3.40
CA GLN A 241 -34.87 1.75 -4.24
C GLN A 241 -34.27 1.58 -5.64
N LEU A 242 -33.31 0.67 -5.81
CA LEU A 242 -32.56 0.48 -7.05
C LEU A 242 -32.99 -0.79 -7.82
N SER A 243 -32.78 -0.80 -9.13
CA SER A 243 -32.86 -1.99 -9.99
C SER A 243 -31.73 -2.99 -9.65
N LYS A 244 -31.74 -4.18 -10.25
CA LYS A 244 -30.70 -5.20 -9.98
C LYS A 244 -29.33 -4.73 -10.47
N GLU A 245 -29.32 -4.05 -11.61
CA GLU A 245 -28.14 -3.55 -12.31
C GLU A 245 -27.56 -2.35 -11.57
N GLU A 246 -28.40 -1.38 -11.20
CA GLU A 246 -28.05 -0.24 -10.34
C GLU A 246 -27.52 -0.71 -8.98
N HIS A 247 -28.17 -1.70 -8.36
CA HIS A 247 -27.75 -2.29 -7.10
C HIS A 247 -26.36 -2.95 -7.22
N ARG A 248 -26.12 -3.72 -8.28
CA ARG A 248 -24.82 -4.35 -8.55
C ARG A 248 -23.72 -3.31 -8.75
N TRP A 249 -24.02 -2.23 -9.47
CA TRP A 249 -23.08 -1.12 -9.63
C TRP A 249 -22.69 -0.51 -8.27
N MET A 250 -23.69 -0.21 -7.43
CA MET A 250 -23.44 0.36 -6.09
C MET A 250 -22.61 -0.58 -5.21
N LEU A 251 -22.87 -1.89 -5.23
CA LEU A 251 -22.05 -2.84 -4.49
C LEU A 251 -20.59 -2.85 -4.97
N ASN A 252 -20.36 -2.78 -6.29
CA ASN A 252 -19.01 -2.73 -6.84
C ASN A 252 -18.27 -1.46 -6.42
N MET A 253 -18.97 -0.32 -6.40
CA MET A 253 -18.43 0.94 -5.89
C MET A 253 -18.11 0.85 -4.39
N LEU A 254 -18.97 0.23 -3.58
CA LEU A 254 -18.72 0.01 -2.15
C LEU A 254 -17.51 -0.90 -1.88
N ASP A 255 -17.34 -2.01 -2.61
CA ASP A 255 -16.17 -2.89 -2.47
C ASP A 255 -14.86 -2.15 -2.77
N ALA A 256 -14.91 -1.34 -3.83
CA ALA A 256 -13.85 -0.44 -4.24
C ALA A 256 -13.49 0.57 -3.14
N TYR A 257 -14.51 1.19 -2.52
CA TYR A 257 -14.33 2.11 -1.39
C TYR A 257 -13.73 1.41 -0.17
N ILE A 258 -14.23 0.24 0.23
CA ILE A 258 -13.74 -0.51 1.41
C ILE A 258 -12.27 -0.89 1.24
N SER A 259 -11.89 -1.28 0.02
CA SER A 259 -10.49 -1.60 -0.31
C SER A 259 -9.60 -0.36 -0.21
N ASN A 260 -10.09 0.80 -0.65
CA ASN A 260 -9.38 2.08 -0.49
C ASN A 260 -9.27 2.51 0.98
N SER A 261 -10.38 2.44 1.73
CA SER A 261 -10.43 2.88 3.13
C SER A 261 -9.55 2.01 4.03
N SER A 262 -9.42 0.72 3.72
CA SER A 262 -8.50 -0.19 4.41
C SER A 262 -7.03 0.21 4.23
N ARG A 263 -6.65 0.66 3.02
CA ARG A 263 -5.28 1.16 2.75
C ARG A 263 -4.97 2.48 3.47
N GLN A 264 -5.99 3.30 3.69
CA GLN A 264 -5.89 4.58 4.40
C GLN A 264 -6.05 4.45 5.93
N GLY A 265 -6.12 3.22 6.47
CA GLY A 265 -6.20 2.97 7.92
C GLY A 265 -7.62 3.04 8.51
N SER A 266 -8.64 3.31 7.70
CA SER A 266 -10.05 3.37 8.11
C SER A 266 -10.80 2.10 7.66
N ALA A 267 -10.33 0.95 8.12
CA ALA A 267 -10.86 -0.36 7.72
C ALA A 267 -12.33 -0.55 8.14
N VAL A 268 -13.11 -1.21 7.28
CA VAL A 268 -14.50 -1.59 7.56
C VAL A 268 -14.68 -3.07 7.21
N LEU A 269 -15.31 -3.82 8.11
CA LEU A 269 -15.62 -5.21 7.86
C LEU A 269 -16.86 -5.34 6.97
N TRP A 270 -16.64 -5.92 5.80
CA TRP A 270 -17.68 -6.16 4.81
C TRP A 270 -17.49 -7.54 4.18
N GLU A 271 -18.59 -8.29 4.12
CA GLU A 271 -18.66 -9.52 3.36
C GLU A 271 -19.83 -9.40 2.39
N ARG A 272 -19.51 -9.35 1.09
CA ARG A 272 -20.53 -9.45 0.06
C ARG A 272 -21.10 -10.86 0.11
N ARG A 273 -22.39 -10.97 0.41
CA ARG A 273 -23.12 -12.23 0.30
C ARG A 273 -23.27 -12.52 -1.20
N SER A 274 -22.37 -13.33 -1.75
CA SER A 274 -22.44 -13.76 -3.15
C SER A 274 -23.77 -14.45 -3.39
N ASP A 275 -24.48 -14.09 -4.45
CA ASP A 275 -25.65 -14.86 -4.89
C ASP A 275 -25.18 -16.29 -5.18
N ALA A 276 -25.63 -17.22 -4.34
CA ALA A 276 -25.23 -18.62 -4.33
C ALA A 276 -25.82 -19.43 -5.53
N ARG A 277 -25.80 -18.87 -6.75
CA ARG A 277 -26.30 -19.55 -7.96
C ARG A 277 -25.41 -19.43 -9.19
N GLY A 278 -24.25 -18.77 -9.12
CA GLY A 278 -23.26 -18.80 -10.21
C GLY A 278 -22.01 -19.54 -9.74
N THR A 279 -21.79 -20.73 -10.30
CA THR A 279 -20.50 -21.46 -10.40
C THR A 279 -19.29 -20.69 -9.88
N ASN A 280 -18.97 -20.90 -8.60
CA ASN A 280 -17.67 -20.52 -8.07
C ASN A 280 -17.21 -21.58 -7.08
N THR A 281 -16.80 -22.71 -7.65
CA THR A 281 -16.00 -23.76 -7.00
C THR A 281 -14.73 -23.17 -6.36
N GLU A 282 -14.31 -21.95 -6.75
CA GLU A 282 -13.20 -21.21 -6.15
C GLU A 282 -13.52 -20.51 -4.81
N LEU A 283 -14.78 -20.21 -4.47
CA LEU A 283 -15.09 -19.57 -3.18
C LEU A 283 -15.13 -20.58 -2.01
N ARG A 284 -15.22 -21.88 -2.29
CA ARG A 284 -15.05 -22.95 -1.29
C ARG A 284 -13.59 -23.26 -0.97
N SER A 285 -12.63 -22.75 -1.75
CA SER A 285 -11.20 -22.88 -1.48
C SER A 285 -10.62 -21.70 -0.68
N ARG A 286 -11.46 -20.86 -0.05
CA ARG A 286 -11.01 -20.03 1.08
C ARG A 286 -10.58 -20.99 2.19
N GLN A 287 -9.32 -21.41 2.16
CA GLN A 287 -8.63 -22.09 3.23
C GLN A 287 -8.94 -21.30 4.50
N LYS A 288 -9.89 -21.81 5.29
CA LYS A 288 -10.16 -21.31 6.63
C LYS A 288 -8.90 -21.57 7.43
N THR A 289 -7.98 -20.63 7.34
CA THR A 289 -6.74 -20.65 8.09
C THR A 289 -7.18 -20.60 9.53
N ARG A 290 -6.91 -21.66 10.29
CA ARG A 290 -7.31 -21.74 11.70
C ARG A 290 -6.83 -20.47 12.41
N ASN A 291 -7.66 -19.89 13.27
CA ASN A 291 -7.32 -18.65 13.98
C ASN A 291 -5.95 -18.74 14.65
N SER A 292 -5.58 -19.91 15.19
CA SER A 292 -4.27 -20.17 15.77
C SER A 292 -3.10 -20.00 14.80
N ALA A 293 -3.26 -20.40 13.53
CA ALA A 293 -2.22 -20.22 12.53
C ALA A 293 -2.03 -18.74 12.17
N VAL A 294 -3.10 -17.94 12.17
CA VAL A 294 -3.03 -16.48 11.97
C VAL A 294 -2.37 -15.82 13.17
N THR A 295 -2.75 -16.17 14.41
CA THR A 295 -2.09 -15.66 15.62
C THR A 295 -0.60 -15.97 15.62
N ASN A 296 -0.21 -17.19 15.24
CA ASN A 296 1.19 -17.58 15.13
C ASN A 296 1.93 -16.80 14.03
N MET A 297 1.28 -16.56 12.89
CA MET A 297 1.83 -15.72 11.82
C MET A 297 2.10 -14.29 12.31
N LEU A 298 1.14 -13.69 13.01
CA LEU A 298 1.27 -12.33 13.54
C LEU A 298 2.38 -12.24 14.60
N ALA A 299 2.42 -13.19 15.53
CA ALA A 299 3.49 -13.27 16.53
C ALA A 299 4.89 -13.41 15.88
N GLN A 300 5.00 -14.23 14.83
CA GLN A 300 6.29 -14.44 14.16
C GLN A 300 6.75 -13.26 13.32
N THR A 301 5.82 -12.48 12.76
CA THR A 301 6.12 -11.38 11.83
C THR A 301 6.15 -10.01 12.50
N GLY A 302 5.54 -9.87 13.68
CA GLY A 302 5.36 -8.59 14.36
C GLY A 302 4.33 -7.67 13.68
N GLU A 303 3.62 -8.13 12.65
CA GLU A 303 2.62 -7.33 11.96
C GLU A 303 1.38 -7.12 12.86
N ILE A 304 0.97 -5.87 13.03
CA ILE A 304 -0.27 -5.52 13.73
C ILE A 304 -1.39 -5.51 12.71
N VAL A 305 -2.44 -6.29 12.97
CA VAL A 305 -3.65 -6.30 12.14
C VAL A 305 -4.83 -5.71 12.89
N PRO A 306 -5.76 -5.05 12.19
CA PRO A 306 -6.98 -4.54 12.81
C PRO A 306 -7.79 -5.69 13.44
N VAL A 307 -8.32 -5.46 14.65
CA VAL A 307 -9.10 -6.46 15.41
C VAL A 307 -10.53 -5.96 15.60
N ARG A 308 -11.49 -6.87 15.48
CA ARG A 308 -12.85 -6.66 15.94
C ARG A 308 -13.12 -7.38 17.24
N ARG A 309 -13.68 -6.67 18.22
CA ARG A 309 -14.26 -7.23 19.44
C ARG A 309 -15.76 -7.37 19.26
N THR A 310 -16.27 -8.59 19.44
CA THR A 310 -17.72 -8.86 19.45
C THR A 310 -18.32 -8.45 20.80
N PRO A 311 -19.64 -8.21 20.89
CA PRO A 311 -20.32 -7.93 22.16
C PRO A 311 -20.10 -9.02 23.22
N ALA A 312 -19.92 -10.27 22.81
CA ALA A 312 -19.59 -11.40 23.68
C ALA A 312 -18.10 -11.48 24.07
N GLY A 313 -17.31 -10.42 23.84
CA GLY A 313 -15.89 -10.34 24.18
C GLY A 313 -14.93 -11.05 23.21
N ARG A 314 -15.42 -11.85 22.25
CA ARG A 314 -14.55 -12.57 21.30
C ARG A 314 -13.80 -11.61 20.37
N GLN A 315 -12.51 -11.84 20.18
CA GLN A 315 -11.66 -11.12 19.23
C GLN A 315 -11.63 -11.84 17.86
N LYS A 316 -11.71 -11.06 16.79
CA LYS A 316 -11.61 -11.53 15.40
C LYS A 316 -10.64 -10.64 14.63
N PHE A 317 -9.68 -11.24 13.94
CA PHE A 317 -8.77 -10.50 13.07
C PHE A 317 -9.47 -10.07 11.77
N ALA A 318 -9.32 -8.81 11.40
CA ALA A 318 -9.84 -8.25 10.15
C ALA A 318 -8.69 -8.16 9.13
N ILE A 319 -8.47 -9.24 8.38
CA ILE A 319 -7.36 -9.37 7.43
C ILE A 319 -7.92 -9.58 6.01
N SER A 320 -7.49 -8.75 5.05
CA SER A 320 -7.81 -8.93 3.63
C SER A 320 -7.07 -10.14 3.04
N ALA A 321 -7.53 -10.66 1.90
CA ALA A 321 -6.84 -11.76 1.22
C ALA A 321 -5.40 -11.38 0.83
N ASP A 322 -5.19 -10.15 0.35
CA ASP A 322 -3.87 -9.63 -0.02
C ASP A 322 -2.95 -9.51 1.20
N ASN A 323 -3.46 -8.97 2.32
CA ASN A 323 -2.69 -8.86 3.56
C ASN A 323 -2.34 -10.23 4.12
N LEU A 324 -3.26 -11.21 4.03
CA LEU A 324 -2.98 -12.58 4.44
C LEU A 324 -1.89 -13.23 3.56
N LYS A 325 -1.91 -12.96 2.25
CA LYS A 325 -0.89 -13.45 1.31
C LYS A 325 0.47 -12.82 1.60
N ARG A 326 0.51 -11.51 1.87
CA ARG A 326 1.71 -10.79 2.34
C ARG A 326 2.24 -11.39 3.64
N LEU A 327 1.38 -11.56 4.64
CA LEU A 327 1.73 -12.14 5.94
C LEU A 327 2.34 -13.54 5.81
N ARG A 328 1.74 -14.40 4.97
CA ARG A 328 2.28 -15.74 4.66
C ARG A 328 3.65 -15.67 3.99
N ASN A 329 3.85 -14.73 3.06
CA ASN A 329 5.14 -14.55 2.40
C ASN A 329 6.22 -14.07 3.38
N THR A 330 5.90 -13.10 4.25
CA THR A 330 6.80 -12.64 5.31
C THR A 330 7.11 -13.76 6.30
N GLN A 331 6.12 -14.55 6.71
CA GLN A 331 6.34 -15.69 7.60
C GLN A 331 7.29 -16.72 6.99
N ARG A 332 7.14 -17.02 5.70
CA ARG A 332 7.98 -17.99 4.99
C ARG A 332 9.44 -17.56 4.88
N SER A 333 9.71 -16.25 4.77
CA SER A 333 11.08 -15.73 4.71
C SER A 333 11.75 -15.61 6.08
N LEU A 334 10.96 -15.50 7.15
CA LEU A 334 11.47 -15.52 8.52
C LEU A 334 11.81 -16.94 8.94
N VAL A 335 13.09 -17.28 8.92
CA VAL A 335 13.59 -18.62 9.27
C VAL A 335 14.25 -18.64 10.64
N PRO A 336 14.26 -19.79 11.35
CA PRO A 336 15.01 -19.93 12.59
C PRO A 336 16.50 -19.71 12.36
N LEU A 337 17.21 -19.24 13.39
CA LEU A 337 18.63 -18.94 13.32
C LEU A 337 19.51 -20.05 12.70
N LYS A 338 19.27 -21.33 13.04
CA LYS A 338 20.02 -22.46 12.47
C LYS A 338 19.82 -22.60 10.95
N THR A 339 18.63 -22.30 10.45
CA THR A 339 18.34 -22.31 9.01
C THR A 339 19.01 -21.13 8.33
N ALA A 340 18.99 -19.94 8.94
CA ALA A 340 19.68 -18.75 8.44
C ALA A 340 21.20 -18.97 8.33
N VAL A 341 21.82 -19.65 9.29
CA VAL A 341 23.23 -20.06 9.26
C VAL A 341 23.55 -20.90 8.02
N ARG A 342 22.72 -21.91 7.73
CA ARG A 342 22.88 -22.76 6.55
C ARG A 342 22.66 -21.99 5.25
N TYR A 343 21.67 -21.10 5.25
CA TYR A 343 21.30 -20.27 4.11
C TYR A 343 22.41 -19.27 3.74
N ALA A 344 22.90 -18.52 4.73
CA ALA A 344 23.93 -17.50 4.54
C ALA A 344 25.36 -18.08 4.44
N GLY A 345 25.57 -19.33 4.87
CA GLY A 345 26.90 -19.93 4.94
C GLY A 345 27.80 -19.36 6.06
N MET A 346 27.22 -18.72 7.08
CA MET A 346 27.95 -18.10 8.20
C MET A 346 27.75 -18.86 9.50
N SER A 347 28.66 -18.68 10.47
CA SER A 347 28.45 -19.21 11.83
C SER A 347 27.28 -18.53 12.57
N THR A 348 26.66 -19.23 13.50
CA THR A 348 25.56 -18.73 14.36
C THR A 348 25.88 -17.39 15.01
N ARG A 349 27.09 -17.23 15.54
CA ARG A 349 27.50 -16.02 16.24
C ARG A 349 27.61 -14.80 15.32
N ARG A 350 28.04 -15.01 14.06
CA ARG A 350 28.14 -13.92 13.08
C ARG A 350 26.76 -13.45 12.63
N ILE A 351 25.83 -14.37 12.35
CA ILE A 351 24.44 -13.98 12.02
C ILE A 351 23.81 -13.19 13.17
N GLN A 352 24.03 -13.60 14.42
CA GLN A 352 23.58 -12.83 15.58
C GLN A 352 24.23 -11.45 15.68
N ALA A 353 25.54 -11.36 15.44
CA ALA A 353 26.26 -10.08 15.45
C ALA A 353 25.74 -9.13 14.37
N LEU A 354 25.51 -9.63 13.15
CA LEU A 354 24.97 -8.84 12.03
C LEU A 354 23.52 -8.41 12.26
N ALA A 355 22.68 -9.28 12.80
CA ALA A 355 21.31 -8.92 13.17
C ALA A 355 21.29 -7.86 14.29
N LYS A 356 22.14 -8.02 15.32
CA LYS A 356 22.29 -7.03 16.41
C LYS A 356 22.79 -5.68 15.91
N ALA A 357 23.65 -5.67 14.89
CA ALA A 357 24.14 -4.47 14.23
C ALA A 357 23.14 -3.84 13.24
N GLY A 358 21.97 -4.45 13.03
CA GLY A 358 20.94 -3.93 12.11
C GLY A 358 21.22 -4.21 10.62
N LEU A 359 22.28 -4.98 10.31
CA LEU A 359 22.63 -5.32 8.92
C LEU A 359 21.77 -6.43 8.33
N LEU A 360 21.21 -7.28 9.19
CA LEU A 360 20.23 -8.29 8.81
C LEU A 360 18.92 -8.02 9.55
N ALA A 361 17.81 -7.96 8.81
CA ALA A 361 16.50 -7.86 9.43
C ALA A 361 16.17 -9.14 10.21
N SER A 362 15.79 -8.97 11.47
CA SER A 362 15.40 -10.04 12.37
C SER A 362 14.16 -9.67 13.16
N HIS A 363 13.32 -10.66 13.46
CA HIS A 363 12.21 -10.53 14.38
C HIS A 363 12.33 -11.59 15.47
N GLU A 364 12.45 -11.15 16.73
CA GLU A 364 12.76 -11.99 17.88
C GLU A 364 14.00 -12.88 17.65
N THR A 365 13.81 -14.18 17.41
CA THR A 365 14.85 -15.19 17.22
C THR A 365 14.97 -15.67 15.76
N ARG A 366 14.24 -15.05 14.85
CA ARG A 366 14.15 -15.42 13.43
C ARG A 366 14.81 -14.36 12.56
N ILE A 367 15.44 -14.80 11.47
CA ILE A 367 16.14 -13.94 10.51
C ILE A 367 15.35 -13.94 9.20
N ASP A 368 15.20 -12.77 8.59
CA ASP A 368 14.57 -12.64 7.27
C ASP A 368 15.57 -12.98 6.17
N THR A 369 15.36 -14.09 5.45
CA THR A 369 16.25 -14.50 4.36
C THR A 369 16.32 -13.47 3.24
N ARG A 370 15.24 -12.71 2.99
CA ARG A 370 15.24 -11.63 1.99
C ARG A 370 16.22 -10.52 2.32
N SER A 371 16.44 -10.27 3.61
CA SER A 371 17.44 -9.30 4.07
C SER A 371 18.84 -9.83 3.89
N VAL A 372 19.06 -11.14 4.02
CA VAL A 372 20.34 -11.79 3.73
C VAL A 372 20.66 -11.69 2.25
N ASP A 373 19.71 -12.02 1.38
CA ASP A 373 19.89 -11.91 -0.08
C ASP A 373 20.18 -10.48 -0.50
N ARG A 374 19.39 -9.51 -0.01
CA ARG A 374 19.61 -8.09 -0.29
C ARG A 374 21.00 -7.65 0.16
N PHE A 375 21.37 -7.97 1.39
CA PHE A 375 22.68 -7.62 1.94
C PHE A 375 23.84 -8.19 1.11
N LEU A 376 23.77 -9.46 0.70
CA LEU A 376 24.80 -10.08 -0.14
C LEU A 376 24.83 -9.43 -1.54
N ASN A 377 23.66 -9.17 -2.14
CA ASN A 377 23.57 -8.50 -3.43
C ASN A 377 24.13 -7.07 -3.39
N ASP A 378 23.81 -6.31 -2.34
CA ASP A 378 24.29 -4.93 -2.16
C ASP A 378 25.83 -4.90 -2.07
N ILE A 379 26.42 -5.81 -1.29
CA ILE A 379 27.89 -5.96 -1.21
C ILE A 379 28.50 -6.27 -2.58
N THR A 380 27.89 -7.17 -3.35
CA THR A 380 28.41 -7.51 -4.68
C THR A 380 28.23 -6.39 -5.71
N ALA A 381 27.15 -5.62 -5.62
CA ALA A 381 26.88 -4.53 -6.56
C ALA A 381 27.83 -3.34 -6.38
N VAL A 382 28.23 -3.04 -5.14
CA VAL A 382 29.13 -1.91 -4.84
C VAL A 382 30.59 -2.22 -5.18
N CYS A 383 31.00 -3.50 -5.02
CA CYS A 383 32.40 -3.93 -5.15
C CYS A 383 32.76 -4.56 -6.50
N ALA A 384 31.79 -4.91 -7.35
CA ALA A 384 32.03 -5.41 -8.71
C ALA A 384 32.35 -4.25 -9.66
N ARG A 385 33.58 -3.74 -9.61
CA ARG A 385 34.13 -2.85 -10.65
C ARG A 385 35.09 -3.64 -11.52
N ASP A 386 34.96 -3.53 -12.84
CA ASP A 386 35.92 -4.09 -13.79
C ASP A 386 37.31 -3.50 -13.50
N GLY A 387 38.20 -4.33 -12.95
CA GLY A 387 39.55 -3.99 -12.55
C GLY A 387 40.50 -5.16 -12.77
N PRO A 388 41.83 -4.96 -12.65
CA PRO A 388 42.82 -5.99 -12.87
C PRO A 388 42.59 -7.20 -11.94
N ALA A 389 43.03 -8.38 -12.39
CA ALA A 389 42.81 -9.67 -11.73
C ALA A 389 43.26 -9.63 -10.26
N ILE A 390 42.49 -10.28 -9.38
CA ILE A 390 42.87 -10.48 -7.97
C ILE A 390 44.11 -11.39 -7.93
N GLU A 391 45.17 -10.97 -7.25
CA GLU A 391 46.47 -11.66 -7.23
C GLU A 391 46.47 -12.86 -6.28
N ASP A 392 45.95 -12.70 -5.05
CA ASP A 392 45.77 -13.79 -4.07
C ASP A 392 44.30 -13.90 -3.62
N PRO A 393 43.44 -14.56 -4.42
CA PRO A 393 42.01 -14.63 -4.14
C PRO A 393 41.71 -15.54 -2.95
N ILE A 394 40.98 -14.98 -1.97
CA ILE A 394 40.41 -15.73 -0.85
C ILE A 394 38.89 -15.58 -0.82
N SER A 395 38.17 -16.69 -0.57
CA SER A 395 36.71 -16.62 -0.41
C SER A 395 36.34 -15.87 0.87
N LEU A 396 35.26 -15.06 0.85
CA LEU A 396 34.79 -14.37 2.06
C LEU A 396 34.47 -15.35 3.20
N ALA A 397 33.99 -16.55 2.89
CA ALA A 397 33.76 -17.59 3.89
C ALA A 397 35.05 -18.02 4.62
N GLU A 398 36.16 -18.11 3.90
CA GLU A 398 37.47 -18.48 4.43
C GLU A 398 38.16 -17.30 5.12
N ALA A 399 38.07 -16.11 4.54
CA ALA A 399 38.50 -14.85 5.14
C ALA A 399 37.84 -14.62 6.51
N LEU A 400 36.52 -14.78 6.58
CA LEU A 400 35.79 -14.70 7.85
C LEU A 400 36.24 -15.80 8.82
N ARG A 401 36.66 -16.97 8.36
CA ARG A 401 37.11 -18.05 9.26
C ARG A 401 38.50 -17.79 9.83
N LEU A 402 39.42 -17.23 9.04
CA LEU A 402 40.83 -17.14 9.37
C LEU A 402 41.23 -15.77 9.93
N TYR A 403 40.69 -14.68 9.38
CA TYR A 403 41.22 -13.33 9.60
C TYR A 403 40.26 -12.40 10.35
N VAL A 404 38.94 -12.56 10.20
CA VAL A 404 37.96 -11.62 10.79
C VAL A 404 37.37 -12.17 12.09
N PRO A 405 37.61 -11.58 13.28
CA PRO A 405 36.92 -11.95 14.52
C PRO A 405 35.38 -11.80 14.43
N VAL A 406 34.65 -12.44 15.34
CA VAL A 406 33.17 -12.34 15.35
C VAL A 406 32.75 -10.90 15.69
N GLU A 407 33.48 -10.28 16.60
CA GLU A 407 33.26 -8.93 17.12
C GLU A 407 33.50 -7.87 16.03
N ALA A 408 34.49 -8.11 15.17
CA ALA A 408 34.80 -7.25 14.03
C ALA A 408 33.87 -7.47 12.82
N SER A 409 32.99 -8.47 12.84
CA SER A 409 32.21 -8.86 11.66
C SER A 409 31.32 -7.73 11.15
N ALA A 410 30.63 -7.00 12.03
CA ALA A 410 29.77 -5.90 11.62
C ALA A 410 30.56 -4.77 10.94
N ALA A 411 31.71 -4.38 11.52
CA ALA A 411 32.57 -3.33 10.97
C ALA A 411 33.19 -3.74 9.63
N PHE A 412 33.64 -4.99 9.51
CA PHE A 412 34.16 -5.57 8.27
C PHE A 412 33.11 -5.53 7.16
N PHE A 413 31.87 -5.97 7.44
CA PHE A 413 30.80 -5.95 6.46
C PHE A 413 30.32 -4.54 6.09
N ASN A 414 30.38 -3.57 7.01
CA ASN A 414 30.13 -2.17 6.68
C ASN A 414 31.19 -1.61 5.72
N HIS A 415 32.47 -1.96 5.90
CA HIS A 415 33.51 -1.61 4.94
C HIS A 415 33.26 -2.21 3.56
N LEU A 416 32.82 -3.46 3.50
CA LEU A 416 32.42 -4.10 2.24
C LEU A 416 31.24 -3.36 1.58
N ALA A 417 30.19 -3.04 2.35
CA ALA A 417 29.03 -2.31 1.84
C ALA A 417 29.37 -0.90 1.33
N ASN A 418 30.41 -0.27 1.88
CA ASN A 418 30.90 1.05 1.46
C ASN A 418 31.89 0.99 0.27
N GLY A 419 32.19 -0.19 -0.27
CA GLY A 419 33.08 -0.34 -1.42
C GLY A 419 34.58 -0.23 -1.09
N ALA A 420 34.97 -0.44 0.17
CA ALA A 420 36.36 -0.30 0.61
C ALA A 420 37.30 -1.42 0.10
N MET A 421 36.75 -2.51 -0.44
CA MET A 421 37.52 -3.65 -0.95
C MET A 421 36.97 -4.09 -2.30
N ARG A 422 37.86 -4.59 -3.17
CA ARG A 422 37.46 -5.19 -4.45
C ARG A 422 36.96 -6.60 -4.23
N LEU A 423 35.83 -6.94 -4.88
CA LEU A 423 35.24 -8.27 -4.80
C LEU A 423 35.06 -8.87 -6.20
N ALA A 424 35.41 -10.14 -6.35
CA ALA A 424 35.06 -10.94 -7.52
C ALA A 424 33.98 -11.95 -7.17
N VAL A 425 33.05 -12.19 -8.09
CA VAL A 425 31.97 -13.17 -7.93
C VAL A 425 32.00 -14.14 -9.10
N ASP A 426 31.84 -15.43 -8.81
CA ASP A 426 31.74 -16.48 -9.83
C ASP A 426 30.50 -16.22 -10.73
N ARG A 427 30.72 -16.02 -12.04
CA ARG A 427 29.66 -15.58 -12.96
C ARG A 427 28.61 -16.69 -13.13
N GLY A 428 27.32 -16.34 -12.98
CA GLY A 428 26.19 -17.24 -13.25
C GLY A 428 25.60 -17.98 -12.04
N LYS A 429 26.11 -17.74 -10.82
CA LYS A 429 25.55 -18.30 -9.58
C LYS A 429 25.02 -17.20 -8.65
N GLN A 430 24.06 -17.55 -7.79
CA GLN A 430 23.63 -16.66 -6.70
C GLN A 430 24.83 -16.35 -5.78
N PRO A 431 25.03 -15.08 -5.39
CA PRO A 431 26.17 -14.69 -4.57
C PRO A 431 26.03 -15.30 -3.17
N THR A 432 27.00 -16.14 -2.81
CA THR A 432 27.16 -16.67 -1.46
C THR A 432 28.56 -16.35 -0.99
N LEU A 433 28.81 -16.30 0.32
CA LEU A 433 30.15 -15.98 0.86
C LEU A 433 31.26 -16.92 0.39
N ARG A 434 30.92 -18.13 -0.08
CA ARG A 434 31.88 -19.07 -0.65
C ARG A 434 32.28 -18.72 -2.08
N ASN A 435 31.41 -18.01 -2.80
CA ASN A 435 31.58 -17.68 -4.21
C ASN A 435 31.89 -16.19 -4.42
N ILE A 436 32.05 -15.44 -3.32
CA ILE A 436 32.53 -14.06 -3.31
C ILE A 436 33.99 -14.11 -2.85
N PHE A 437 34.88 -13.56 -3.64
CA PHE A 437 36.33 -13.54 -3.42
C PHE A 437 36.81 -12.11 -3.21
N ALA A 438 37.77 -11.96 -2.32
CA ALA A 438 38.50 -10.71 -2.07
C ALA A 438 40.00 -10.99 -2.16
N ASP A 439 40.80 -9.94 -2.29
CA ASP A 439 42.26 -10.09 -2.14
C ASP A 439 42.62 -10.32 -0.66
N ARG A 440 43.58 -11.22 -0.40
CA ARG A 440 43.97 -11.59 0.95
C ARG A 440 44.53 -10.41 1.75
N ASP A 441 45.33 -9.55 1.13
CA ASP A 441 45.98 -8.44 1.82
C ASP A 441 44.97 -7.33 2.17
N ASP A 442 44.01 -7.09 1.28
CA ASP A 442 42.88 -6.19 1.52
C ASP A 442 42.03 -6.68 2.71
N VAL A 443 41.75 -7.99 2.78
CA VAL A 443 41.00 -8.60 3.88
C VAL A 443 41.75 -8.47 5.20
N ILE A 444 43.06 -8.73 5.22
CA ILE A 444 43.88 -8.63 6.43
C ILE A 444 43.90 -7.17 6.91
N SER A 445 44.09 -6.22 6.00
CA SER A 445 44.08 -4.78 6.30
C SER A 445 42.73 -4.33 6.85
N ALA A 446 41.63 -4.78 6.25
CA ALA A 446 40.27 -4.49 6.72
C ALA A 446 39.86 -5.28 7.98
N ALA A 447 40.55 -6.36 8.33
CA ALA A 447 40.32 -7.12 9.55
C ALA A 447 41.13 -6.56 10.74
N GLN A 448 42.22 -5.82 10.48
CA GLN A 448 43.03 -5.10 11.47
C GLN A 448 42.35 -3.83 12.02
N ILE A 449 41.05 -3.63 11.76
CA ILE A 449 40.26 -2.61 12.44
C ILE A 449 40.53 -2.74 13.94
N PRO A 450 40.99 -1.67 14.63
CA PRO A 450 41.16 -1.69 16.06
C PRO A 450 39.77 -1.87 16.66
N VAL A 451 39.40 -3.12 16.91
CA VAL A 451 38.34 -3.41 17.86
C VAL A 451 38.94 -2.96 19.19
N GLU A 452 38.57 -1.76 19.62
CA GLU A 452 38.66 -1.35 21.01
C GLU A 452 37.89 -2.39 21.82
N SER A 453 38.61 -3.44 22.20
CA SER A 453 38.11 -4.49 23.05
C SER A 453 39.14 -4.62 24.14
N ASP A 454 38.85 -3.99 25.28
CA ASP A 454 39.46 -4.21 26.60
C ASP A 454 39.31 -5.66 27.12
N SER A 455 38.87 -6.55 26.24
CA SER A 455 38.60 -7.95 26.54
C SER A 455 39.91 -8.73 26.48
N PRO A 456 40.34 -9.34 27.60
CA PRO A 456 41.60 -10.05 27.66
C PRO A 456 41.54 -11.29 26.76
N ILE A 457 42.60 -11.50 25.98
CA ILE A 457 42.70 -12.57 24.98
C ILE A 457 43.38 -13.81 25.58
N SER A 458 43.13 -14.99 25.01
CA SER A 458 43.80 -16.21 25.46
C SER A 458 45.28 -16.21 25.04
N ILE A 459 46.11 -16.99 25.75
CA ILE A 459 47.54 -17.15 25.42
C ILE A 459 47.75 -17.63 23.98
N VAL A 460 46.88 -18.52 23.49
CA VAL A 460 46.92 -19.02 22.11
C VAL A 460 46.65 -17.91 21.09
N GLU A 461 45.70 -17.02 21.39
CA GLU A 461 45.39 -15.88 20.53
C GLU A 461 46.50 -14.83 20.56
N ALA A 462 47.09 -14.57 21.73
CA ALA A 462 48.24 -13.70 21.88
C ALA A 462 49.46 -14.19 21.07
N ALA A 463 49.75 -15.50 21.11
CA ALA A 463 50.80 -16.12 20.31
C ALA A 463 50.57 -15.92 18.80
N ARG A 464 49.31 -16.07 18.34
CA ARG A 464 48.96 -15.85 16.93
C ARG A 464 49.16 -14.39 16.52
N ARG A 465 48.73 -13.44 17.35
CA ARG A 465 48.89 -12.00 17.07
C ARG A 465 50.36 -11.55 17.03
N LEU A 466 51.21 -12.12 17.87
CA LEU A 466 52.66 -11.87 17.85
C LEU A 466 53.40 -12.65 16.75
N GLY A 467 52.74 -13.56 16.03
CA GLY A 467 53.38 -14.39 15.00
C GLY A 467 54.39 -15.39 15.55
N VAL A 468 54.16 -15.94 16.75
CA VAL A 468 55.07 -16.87 17.44
C VAL A 468 54.39 -18.21 17.77
N LYS A 469 55.21 -19.24 17.99
CA LYS A 469 54.70 -20.54 18.47
C LYS A 469 54.14 -20.40 19.88
N GLN A 470 53.11 -21.17 20.21
CA GLN A 470 52.45 -21.13 21.53
C GLN A 470 53.44 -21.30 22.69
N GLU A 471 54.40 -22.21 22.54
CA GLU A 471 55.45 -22.47 23.55
C GLU A 471 56.34 -21.25 23.82
N VAL A 472 56.60 -20.43 22.79
CA VAL A 472 57.35 -19.17 22.94
C VAL A 472 56.53 -18.17 23.75
N MET A 473 55.22 -18.11 23.52
CA MET A 473 54.33 -17.22 24.28
C MET A 473 54.27 -17.60 25.75
N TYR A 474 54.15 -18.90 26.07
CA TYR A 474 54.21 -19.38 27.45
C TYR A 474 55.56 -19.06 28.11
N HIS A 475 56.66 -19.19 27.37
CA HIS A 475 57.98 -18.79 27.87
C HIS A 475 58.01 -17.31 28.26
N LEU A 476 57.60 -16.41 27.35
CA LEU A 476 57.56 -14.96 27.58
C LEU A 476 56.71 -14.56 28.81
N ILE A 477 55.62 -15.29 29.06
CA ILE A 477 54.78 -15.10 30.24
C ILE A 477 55.51 -15.58 31.51
N ASN A 478 56.12 -16.77 31.46
CA ASN A 478 56.80 -17.37 32.62
C ASN A 478 58.00 -16.53 33.09
N ILE A 479 58.74 -15.92 32.16
CA ILE A 479 59.86 -15.02 32.49
C ILE A 479 59.40 -13.58 32.80
N GLY A 480 58.10 -13.31 32.75
CA GLY A 480 57.52 -12.04 33.14
C GLY A 480 57.62 -10.90 32.11
N LEU A 481 58.03 -11.19 30.87
CA LEU A 481 58.08 -10.18 29.80
C LEU A 481 56.68 -9.80 29.27
N VAL A 482 55.69 -10.68 29.44
CA VAL A 482 54.29 -10.39 29.15
C VAL A 482 53.44 -10.67 30.38
N LYS A 483 52.82 -9.63 30.96
CA LYS A 483 51.95 -9.80 32.12
C LYS A 483 50.63 -10.49 31.73
N THR A 484 50.15 -11.34 32.64
CA THR A 484 48.85 -11.99 32.50
C THR A 484 47.94 -11.65 33.68
N ARG A 485 46.64 -11.68 33.45
CA ARG A 485 45.61 -11.64 34.49
C ARG A 485 44.73 -12.88 34.40
N THR A 486 44.26 -13.36 35.55
CA THR A 486 43.23 -14.40 35.57
C THR A 486 41.91 -13.79 35.13
N ALA A 487 41.46 -14.15 33.94
CA ALA A 487 40.19 -13.66 33.41
C ALA A 487 39.24 -14.82 33.14
N LYS A 488 37.94 -14.53 33.21
CA LYS A 488 36.91 -15.50 32.85
C LYS A 488 36.78 -15.58 31.33
N LEU A 489 37.66 -16.37 30.70
CA LEU A 489 37.54 -16.72 29.29
C LEU A 489 36.39 -17.73 29.13
N ARG A 490 35.23 -17.22 28.72
CA ARG A 490 33.98 -17.98 28.51
C ARG A 490 33.43 -18.62 29.80
N ARG A 491 33.85 -19.86 30.11
CA ARG A 491 33.29 -20.73 31.17
C ARG A 491 34.30 -21.16 32.23
N ARG A 492 35.59 -20.84 32.06
CA ARG A 492 36.67 -21.22 32.98
C ARG A 492 37.51 -19.99 33.31
N ALA A 493 37.97 -19.90 34.55
CA ALA A 493 39.04 -18.98 34.91
C ALA A 493 40.32 -19.49 34.23
N ALA A 494 40.94 -18.66 33.40
CA ALA A 494 42.19 -18.97 32.72
C ALA A 494 43.08 -17.73 32.70
N GLN A 495 44.38 -17.95 32.58
CA GLN A 495 45.31 -16.86 32.32
C GLN A 495 45.02 -16.24 30.95
N ALA A 496 44.92 -14.91 30.94
CA ALA A 496 44.62 -14.12 29.77
C ALA A 496 45.58 -12.94 29.69
N VAL A 497 45.90 -12.53 28.47
CA VAL A 497 46.82 -11.43 28.18
C VAL A 497 45.99 -10.21 27.80
N ASP A 498 46.33 -9.04 28.34
CA ASP A 498 45.70 -7.81 27.89
C ASP A 498 46.25 -7.40 26.52
N VAL A 499 45.39 -6.85 25.66
CA VAL A 499 45.80 -6.41 24.33
C VAL A 499 46.83 -5.29 24.43
N ASP A 500 46.70 -4.41 25.41
CA ASP A 500 47.64 -3.30 25.63
C ASP A 500 49.00 -3.79 26.13
N GLU A 501 49.02 -4.86 26.92
CA GLU A 501 50.28 -5.48 27.36
C GLU A 501 51.02 -6.12 26.18
N LEU A 502 50.27 -6.73 25.26
CA LEU A 502 50.85 -7.30 24.04
C LEU A 502 51.44 -6.22 23.12
N LYS A 503 50.77 -5.06 23.02
CA LYS A 503 51.29 -3.90 22.27
C LYS A 503 52.57 -3.35 22.91
N LYS A 504 52.57 -3.12 24.22
CA LYS A 504 53.77 -2.67 24.96
C LYS A 504 54.95 -3.62 24.75
N PHE A 505 54.70 -4.93 24.77
CA PHE A 505 55.73 -5.90 24.49
C PHE A 505 56.27 -5.78 23.06
N ALA A 506 55.40 -5.67 22.05
CA ALA A 506 55.81 -5.53 20.66
C ALA A 506 56.55 -4.21 20.36
N GLU A 507 56.27 -3.15 21.12
CA GLU A 507 56.98 -1.87 21.05
C GLU A 507 58.37 -1.94 21.68
N GLN A 508 58.54 -2.73 22.74
CA GLN A 508 59.76 -2.81 23.55
C GLN A 508 60.73 -3.92 23.12
N PHE A 509 60.24 -4.95 22.44
CA PHE A 509 61.03 -6.13 22.12
C PHE A 509 60.82 -6.59 20.69
N GLN A 510 61.93 -6.95 20.03
CA GLN A 510 61.92 -7.49 18.67
C GLN A 510 62.65 -8.84 18.61
N PRO A 511 62.19 -9.79 17.78
CA PRO A 511 62.95 -11.01 17.54
C PRO A 511 64.31 -10.72 16.93
N LEU A 512 65.37 -11.26 17.54
CA LEU A 512 66.74 -11.12 17.03
C LEU A 512 66.87 -11.64 15.59
N ARG A 513 66.13 -12.70 15.25
CA ARG A 513 66.10 -13.27 13.89
C ARG A 513 65.66 -12.24 12.84
N THR A 514 64.68 -11.39 13.18
CA THR A 514 64.11 -10.43 12.23
C THR A 514 65.13 -9.34 11.92
N VAL A 515 65.84 -8.88 12.94
CA VAL A 515 66.90 -7.87 12.80
C VAL A 515 68.12 -8.44 12.09
N ALA A 516 68.55 -9.65 12.46
CA ALA A 516 69.68 -10.32 11.82
C ALA A 516 69.43 -10.61 10.33
N SER A 517 68.24 -11.13 9.98
CA SER A 517 67.91 -11.42 8.58
C SER A 517 67.82 -10.16 7.72
N ALA A 518 67.39 -9.02 8.28
CA ALA A 518 67.36 -7.75 7.55
C ALA A 518 68.76 -7.24 7.14
N ILE A 519 69.81 -7.71 7.81
CA ILE A 519 71.22 -7.31 7.59
C ILE A 519 72.02 -8.48 6.96
N GLY A 520 71.35 -9.55 6.55
CA GLY A 520 71.97 -10.70 5.88
C GLY A 520 72.69 -11.69 6.81
N ILE A 521 72.42 -11.64 8.11
CA ILE A 521 73.06 -12.50 9.11
C ILE A 521 72.22 -13.74 9.36
N SER A 522 72.88 -14.90 9.36
CA SER A 522 72.22 -16.18 9.58
C SER A 522 71.71 -16.31 11.03
N ALA A 523 70.59 -17.03 11.22
CA ALA A 523 70.01 -17.23 12.55
C ALA A 523 70.96 -17.91 13.56
N ARG A 524 71.96 -18.66 13.07
CA ARG A 524 72.97 -19.34 13.88
C ARG A 524 74.03 -18.37 14.42
N GLU A 525 74.40 -17.36 13.62
CA GLU A 525 75.42 -16.37 13.97
C GLU A 525 74.84 -15.16 14.71
N ALA A 526 73.52 -14.94 14.58
CA ALA A 526 72.81 -13.80 15.15
C ALA A 526 73.11 -13.51 16.64
N PRO A 527 73.19 -14.51 17.55
CA PRO A 527 73.52 -14.26 18.96
C PRO A 527 74.96 -13.78 19.17
N GLY A 528 75.91 -14.32 18.40
CA GLY A 528 77.32 -13.91 18.45
C GLY A 528 77.49 -12.49 17.91
N TRP A 529 76.82 -12.21 16.79
CA TRP A 529 76.76 -10.87 16.20
C TRP A 529 76.20 -9.82 17.17
N ALA A 530 75.06 -10.12 17.81
CA ALA A 530 74.44 -9.20 18.76
C ALA A 530 75.38 -8.84 19.92
N ARG A 531 76.12 -9.81 20.48
CA ARG A 531 77.10 -9.56 21.55
C ARG A 531 78.27 -8.69 21.10
N GLN A 532 78.80 -8.92 19.90
CA GLN A 532 79.90 -8.11 19.34
C GLN A 532 79.49 -6.66 19.08
N HIS A 533 78.21 -6.42 18.80
CA HIS A 533 77.67 -5.09 18.50
C HIS A 533 76.99 -4.42 19.71
N GLY A 534 77.14 -4.98 20.91
CA GLY A 534 76.57 -4.42 22.14
C GLY A 534 75.04 -4.42 22.19
N ILE A 535 74.37 -5.28 21.41
CA ILE A 535 72.91 -5.42 21.41
C ILE A 535 72.51 -6.33 22.58
N GLU A 536 71.70 -5.78 23.48
CA GLU A 536 71.20 -6.50 24.65
C GLU A 536 70.20 -7.60 24.25
N ILE A 537 70.58 -8.86 24.50
CA ILE A 537 69.70 -10.02 24.35
C ILE A 537 68.97 -10.25 25.68
N VAL A 538 67.65 -10.08 25.65
CA VAL A 538 66.80 -10.09 26.86
C VAL A 538 66.39 -11.51 27.24
N THR A 539 66.10 -12.37 26.24
CA THR A 539 65.72 -13.78 26.45
C THR A 539 66.15 -14.61 25.26
N GLY A 540 66.40 -15.90 25.46
CA GLY A 540 66.70 -16.86 24.40
C GLY A 540 67.49 -18.09 24.89
N PRO A 541 67.78 -19.05 23.98
CA PRO A 541 68.31 -20.37 24.35
C PRO A 541 69.55 -20.34 25.24
N SER A 542 70.46 -19.38 25.03
CA SER A 542 71.70 -19.23 25.81
C SER A 542 71.62 -18.20 26.95
N VAL A 543 70.46 -17.60 27.19
CA VAL A 543 70.24 -16.62 28.28
C VAL A 543 69.42 -17.24 29.41
N ASP A 544 68.25 -17.78 29.08
CA ASP A 544 67.24 -18.26 30.04
C ASP A 544 66.61 -19.60 29.60
N GLY A 545 67.20 -20.27 28.61
CA GLY A 545 66.65 -21.49 28.02
C GLY A 545 65.43 -21.26 27.13
N GLY A 546 65.11 -20.01 26.79
CA GLY A 546 64.00 -19.66 25.91
C GLY A 546 64.13 -20.24 24.51
N ARG A 547 63.00 -20.42 23.81
CA ARG A 547 63.00 -21.02 22.45
C ARG A 547 63.41 -20.05 21.33
N GLN A 548 63.40 -18.74 21.62
CA GLN A 548 63.64 -17.71 20.63
C GLN A 548 64.39 -16.53 21.26
N TYR A 549 65.38 -15.99 20.54
CA TYR A 549 66.11 -14.80 20.98
C TYR A 549 65.29 -13.52 20.76
N TRP A 550 65.18 -12.71 21.81
CA TRP A 550 64.57 -11.38 21.77
C TRP A 550 65.56 -10.33 22.25
N ILE A 551 65.52 -9.17 21.61
CA ILE A 551 66.33 -8.00 21.96
C ILE A 551 65.41 -6.84 22.30
N ARG A 552 65.93 -5.89 23.08
CA ARG A 552 65.22 -4.63 23.33
C ARG A 552 65.31 -3.75 22.10
N THR A 553 64.19 -3.15 21.68
CA THR A 553 64.19 -2.16 20.60
C THR A 553 65.03 -0.96 21.05
N GLN A 554 66.14 -0.69 20.37
CA GLN A 554 66.86 0.56 20.54
C GLN A 554 66.07 1.65 19.82
N THR A 555 65.50 2.58 20.58
CA THR A 555 64.97 3.82 20.02
C THR A 555 66.13 4.57 19.37
N THR A 556 66.10 4.68 18.04
CA THR A 556 67.03 5.50 17.26
C THR A 556 66.99 6.93 17.78
N THR A 557 67.95 7.27 18.65
CA THR A 557 68.31 8.63 19.01
C THR A 557 69.70 8.87 18.42
N GLY A 558 69.83 10.01 17.73
CA GLY A 558 70.75 10.20 16.61
C GLY A 558 72.22 9.93 16.90
N SER A 559 72.88 9.32 15.90
CA SER A 559 74.33 9.36 15.76
C SER A 559 74.66 9.93 14.39
N SER A 560 74.69 11.26 14.30
CA SER A 560 75.36 11.97 13.22
C SER A 560 76.86 11.76 13.38
N ARG A 561 77.44 10.86 12.59
CA ARG A 561 78.87 10.83 12.33
C ARG A 561 79.22 12.04 11.48
N SER A 562 79.95 12.98 12.06
CA SER A 562 80.68 14.03 11.34
C SER A 562 81.73 13.38 10.45
N VAL A 563 81.58 13.56 9.13
CA VAL A 563 82.66 13.39 8.16
C VAL A 563 83.24 14.77 7.94
N GLY A 564 84.48 14.98 8.40
CA GLY A 564 85.30 16.10 8.03
C GLY A 564 85.69 15.99 6.56
N SER A 565 85.50 17.10 5.85
CA SER A 565 86.06 17.35 4.52
C SER A 565 87.46 17.92 4.71
N GLU A 566 88.46 17.23 4.18
CA GLU A 566 89.72 17.82 3.70
C GLU A 566 89.95 17.31 2.27
N ALA A 567 89.55 18.15 1.31
CA ALA A 567 90.21 18.47 0.05
C ALA A 567 89.41 19.61 -0.61
#